data_AF-A0A932ML82-F1
#
_entry.id   AF-A0A932ML82-F1
#
_cell.length_a   1.000
_cell.length_b   1.000
_cell.length_c   1.000
_cell.angle_alpha   90.00
_cell.angle_beta   90.00
_cell.angle_gamma   90.00
#
_symmetry.space_group_name_H-M   'P 1'
#
loop_
_entity.id
_entity.type
_entity.pdbx_description
1 polymer ?
#
loop_
_entity_poly.entity_id
_entity_poly.type
_entity_poly.pdbx_seq_one_letter_code
_entity_poly.pdbx_strand_id
1 'polypeptide(L)'
;MPFLIPEQKRNIPWFGIAVFVLAMLAIVFGAYFLFFAPSPAIEVVVPAPLQNVNKISFIEVDPTTVVNSRAFRTLRSYTGLLGVGTLGRQNP
;
A
#
# COMPACT_ATOMS: atom_id res chain seq x y z
N MET A 1 -6.09 -49.73 62.37
CA MET A 1 -6.67 -49.90 61.01
C MET A 1 -6.26 -48.69 60.19
N PRO A 2 -5.56 -48.82 59.06
CA PRO A 2 -5.22 -47.67 58.24
C PRO A 2 -6.44 -47.23 57.43
N PHE A 3 -6.70 -45.93 57.40
CA PHE A 3 -7.74 -45.32 56.56
C PHE A 3 -7.24 -45.25 55.12
N LEU A 4 -7.92 -45.95 54.21
CA LEU A 4 -7.70 -45.81 52.77
C LEU A 4 -8.53 -44.63 52.27
N ILE A 5 -7.86 -43.57 51.83
CA ILE A 5 -8.49 -42.43 51.17
C ILE A 5 -8.78 -42.87 49.74
N PRO A 6 -10.05 -42.96 49.30
CA PRO A 6 -10.34 -43.27 47.91
C PRO A 6 -9.88 -42.07 47.07
N GLU A 7 -8.85 -42.29 46.26
CA GLU A 7 -8.38 -41.30 45.30
C GLU A 7 -9.48 -41.09 44.27
N GLN A 8 -10.17 -39.95 44.36
CA GLN A 8 -11.25 -39.61 43.45
C GLN A 8 -10.64 -39.34 42.08
N LYS A 9 -10.59 -40.36 41.23
CA LYS A 9 -10.08 -40.27 39.87
C LYS A 9 -10.98 -39.31 39.09
N ARG A 10 -10.55 -38.06 38.98
CA ARG A 10 -11.26 -37.01 38.25
C ARG A 10 -11.27 -37.40 36.78
N ASN A 11 -12.41 -37.93 36.31
CA ASN A 11 -12.63 -38.20 34.90
C ASN A 11 -12.76 -36.86 34.16
N ILE A 12 -11.67 -36.44 33.51
CA ILE A 12 -11.68 -35.30 32.63
C ILE A 12 -12.44 -35.70 31.35
N PRO A 13 -13.45 -34.93 30.90
CA PRO A 13 -14.20 -35.24 29.69
C PRO A 13 -13.37 -34.89 28.45
N TRP A 14 -12.43 -35.76 28.10
CA TRP A 14 -11.54 -35.61 26.94
C TRP A 14 -12.28 -35.36 25.62
N PHE A 15 -13.47 -35.97 25.47
CA PHE A 15 -14.34 -35.74 24.32
C PHE A 15 -14.80 -34.27 24.24
N GLY A 16 -15.21 -33.68 25.36
CA GLY A 16 -15.63 -32.28 25.41
C GLY A 16 -14.48 -31.31 25.08
N ILE A 17 -13.27 -31.64 25.55
CA ILE A 17 -12.06 -30.88 25.22
C ILE A 17 -11.77 -30.96 23.72
N ALA A 18 -11.85 -32.15 23.12
CA ALA A 18 -11.61 -32.34 21.69
C ALA A 18 -12.60 -31.54 20.83
N VAL A 19 -13.90 -31.57 21.17
CA VAL A 19 -14.94 -30.81 20.48
C VAL A 19 -14.69 -29.30 20.60
N PHE A 20 -14.33 -28.83 21.80
CA PHE A 20 -14.01 -27.43 22.02
C PHE A 20 -12.81 -26.97 21.18
N VAL A 21 -11.73 -27.75 21.16
CA VAL A 21 -10.55 -27.46 20.35
C VAL A 21 -10.90 -27.44 18.86
N LEU A 22 -11.70 -28.40 18.38
CA LEU A 22 -12.14 -28.45 16.99
C LEU A 22 -12.96 -27.20 16.61
N ALA A 23 -13.91 -26.81 17.45
CA ALA A 23 -14.71 -25.60 17.24
C ALA A 23 -13.82 -24.34 17.21
N MET A 24 -12.84 -24.26 18.11
CA MET A 24 -11.92 -23.13 18.15
C MET A 24 -11.06 -23.05 16.89
N LEU A 25 -10.53 -24.18 16.42
CA LEU A 25 -9.76 -24.26 15.17
C LEU A 25 -10.63 -23.85 13.98
N ALA A 26 -11.87 -24.33 13.89
CA ALA A 26 -12.78 -23.97 12.80
C ALA A 26 -13.03 -22.45 12.72
N ILE A 27 -13.19 -21.77 13.86
CA ILE A 27 -13.37 -20.32 13.91
C ILE A 27 -12.10 -19.59 13.45
N VAL A 28 -10.93 -20.00 13.96
CA VAL A 28 -9.64 -19.34 13.62
C VAL A 28 -9.32 -19.53 12.14
N PHE A 29 -9.40 -20.76 11.63
CA PHE A 29 -9.16 -21.03 10.22
C PHE A 29 -10.23 -20.39 9.34
N GLY A 30 -11.51 -20.46 9.72
CA GLY A 30 -12.59 -19.80 8.98
C GLY A 30 -12.39 -18.30 8.84
N ALA A 31 -12.05 -17.62 9.94
CA ALA A 31 -11.71 -16.20 9.92
C ALA A 31 -10.46 -15.93 9.07
N TYR A 32 -9.41 -16.74 9.22
CA TYR A 32 -8.19 -16.60 8.42
C TYR A 32 -8.49 -16.71 6.93
N PHE A 33 -9.27 -17.71 6.50
CA PHE A 33 -9.63 -17.89 5.11
C PHE A 33 -10.53 -16.76 4.58
N LEU A 34 -11.42 -16.22 5.41
CA LEU A 34 -12.31 -15.15 4.99
C LEU A 34 -11.58 -13.82 4.78
N PHE A 35 -10.59 -13.51 5.62
CA PHE A 35 -9.91 -12.21 5.60
C PHE A 35 -8.53 -12.22 4.92
N PHE A 36 -7.83 -13.35 4.93
CA PHE A 36 -6.42 -13.43 4.55
C PHE A 36 -6.13 -14.49 3.50
N ALA A 37 -7.08 -15.37 3.13
CA ALA A 37 -6.82 -16.24 2.00
C ALA A 37 -6.65 -15.39 0.74
N PRO A 38 -5.58 -15.59 -0.03
CA PRO A 38 -5.42 -14.93 -1.30
C PRO A 38 -6.57 -15.35 -2.20
N SER A 39 -7.55 -14.45 -2.35
CA SER A 39 -8.53 -14.57 -3.42
C SER A 39 -7.73 -14.59 -4.72
N PRO A 40 -7.95 -15.58 -5.62
CA PRO A 40 -7.44 -15.44 -6.97
C PRO A 40 -8.07 -14.15 -7.48
N ALA A 41 -7.26 -13.09 -7.54
CA ALA A 41 -7.69 -11.79 -7.99
C ALA A 41 -8.33 -12.04 -9.34
N ILE A 42 -9.67 -12.03 -9.36
CA ILE A 42 -10.48 -12.03 -10.56
C ILE A 42 -9.79 -10.96 -11.39
N GLU A 43 -9.15 -11.36 -12.49
CA GLU A 43 -8.25 -10.53 -13.27
C GLU A 43 -8.77 -9.11 -13.19
N VAL A 44 -8.13 -8.27 -12.36
CA VAL A 44 -8.63 -6.92 -12.18
C VAL A 44 -8.38 -6.37 -13.55
N VAL A 45 -9.44 -6.27 -14.36
CA VAL A 45 -9.42 -5.60 -15.64
C VAL A 45 -9.17 -4.16 -15.26
N VAL A 46 -7.88 -3.85 -15.04
CA VAL A 46 -7.44 -2.54 -14.61
C VAL A 46 -7.94 -1.64 -15.72
N PRO A 47 -8.91 -0.75 -15.45
CA PRO A 47 -9.47 0.08 -16.49
C PRO A 47 -8.30 0.81 -17.13
N ALA A 48 -8.27 0.90 -18.46
CA ALA A 48 -7.15 1.44 -19.23
C ALA A 48 -6.49 2.71 -18.64
N PRO A 49 -7.23 3.65 -18.01
CA PRO A 49 -6.63 4.81 -17.34
C PRO A 49 -5.64 4.45 -16.21
N LEU A 50 -5.94 3.44 -15.39
CA LEU A 50 -5.09 3.06 -14.25
C LEU A 50 -3.83 2.30 -14.67
N GLN A 51 -3.83 1.67 -15.85
CA GLN A 51 -2.62 1.08 -16.43
C GLN A 51 -1.57 2.14 -16.79
N ASN A 52 -2.03 3.33 -17.22
CA ASN A 52 -1.13 4.44 -17.54
C ASN A 52 -0.57 5.13 -16.30
N VAL A 53 -1.32 5.20 -15.21
CA VAL A 53 -0.81 5.78 -13.94
C VAL A 53 0.37 4.97 -13.40
N ASN A 54 0.30 3.64 -13.49
CA ASN A 54 1.41 2.78 -13.07
C ASN A 54 2.65 2.99 -13.95
N LYS A 55 2.48 3.30 -15.24
CA LYS A 55 3.61 3.67 -16.12
C LYS A 55 4.26 4.98 -15.74
N ILE A 56 3.51 5.94 -15.18
CA ILE A 56 4.02 7.26 -14.78
C ILE A 56 4.76 7.18 -13.43
N SER A 57 4.29 6.34 -12.49
CA SER A 57 4.89 6.22 -11.16
C SER A 57 6.30 5.61 -11.14
N PHE A 58 6.71 4.93 -12.21
CA PHE A 58 8.07 4.37 -12.35
C PHE A 58 8.99 5.21 -13.24
N ILE A 59 8.56 6.39 -13.69
CA ILE A 59 9.41 7.26 -14.49
C ILE A 59 10.32 8.04 -13.55
N GLU A 60 11.57 7.58 -13.46
CA GLU A 60 12.65 8.32 -12.81
C GLU A 60 13.08 9.44 -13.76
N VAL A 61 12.53 10.65 -13.55
CA VAL A 61 12.81 11.81 -14.40
C VAL A 61 14.06 12.52 -13.88
N ASP A 62 15.18 12.41 -14.60
CA ASP A 62 16.37 13.22 -14.33
C ASP A 62 16.10 14.69 -14.76
N PRO A 63 16.08 15.65 -13.82
CA PRO A 63 15.80 17.06 -14.14
C PRO A 63 16.77 17.65 -15.15
N THR A 64 18.02 17.17 -15.18
CA THR A 64 19.06 17.69 -16.09
C THR A 64 18.73 17.36 -17.54
N THR A 65 18.13 16.20 -17.80
CA THR A 65 17.71 15.78 -19.14
C THR A 65 16.52 16.61 -19.64
N VAL A 66 15.59 16.96 -18.75
CA VAL A 66 14.41 17.76 -19.08
C VAL A 66 14.79 19.20 -19.41
N VAL A 67 15.62 19.84 -18.58
CA VAL A 67 16.04 21.24 -18.77
C VAL A 67 16.93 21.40 -20.01
N ASN A 68 17.70 20.37 -20.34
CA ASN A 68 18.53 20.36 -21.54
C ASN A 68 17.80 19.90 -22.81
N SER A 69 16.56 19.41 -22.69
CA SER A 69 15.79 18.96 -23.84
C SER A 69 15.49 20.11 -24.81
N ARG A 70 15.50 19.81 -26.11
CA ARG A 70 15.18 20.79 -27.16
C ARG A 70 13.78 21.36 -26.97
N ALA A 71 12.82 20.51 -26.60
CA ALA A 71 11.42 20.88 -26.35
C ALA A 71 11.28 21.88 -25.18
N PHE A 72 11.96 21.64 -24.06
CA PHE A 72 11.95 22.56 -22.93
C PHE A 72 12.63 23.90 -23.30
N ARG A 73 13.74 23.87 -24.03
CA ARG A 73 14.44 25.08 -24.49
C ARG A 73 13.64 25.89 -25.49
N THR A 74 12.83 25.27 -26.35
CA THR A 74 11.91 25.97 -27.26
C THR A 74 10.72 26.59 -26.53
N LEU A 75 10.25 25.97 -25.46
CA LEU A 75 9.13 26.49 -24.65
C LEU A 75 9.60 27.52 -23.61
N ARG A 76 10.88 27.51 -23.25
CA ARG A 76 11.50 28.53 -22.42
C ARG A 76 11.50 29.83 -23.20
N SER A 77 10.48 30.66 -23.01
CA SER A 77 10.47 32.02 -23.53
C SER A 77 11.65 32.76 -22.95
N TYR A 78 12.65 33.04 -23.78
CA TYR A 78 13.64 34.08 -23.47
C TYR A 78 12.94 35.42 -23.61
N THR A 79 12.04 35.75 -22.67
CA THR A 79 11.76 37.15 -22.40
C THR A 79 13.06 37.67 -21.82
N GLY A 80 13.92 38.19 -22.69
CA GLY A 80 15.16 38.84 -22.30
C GLY A 80 14.85 39.83 -21.19
N LEU A 81 15.79 40.00 -20.25
CA LEU A 81 15.69 41.04 -19.24
C LEU A 81 15.24 42.32 -19.96
N LEU A 82 14.08 42.86 -19.56
CA LEU A 82 13.66 44.18 -20.00
C LEU A 82 14.83 45.11 -19.66
N GLY A 83 15.53 45.57 -20.69
CA GLY A 83 16.51 46.63 -20.51
C GLY A 83 15.79 47.77 -19.84
N VAL A 84 16.29 48.22 -18.69
CA VAL A 84 15.83 49.46 -18.07
C VAL A 84 16.15 50.56 -19.08
N GLY A 85 15.18 50.90 -19.92
CA GLY A 85 15.21 52.11 -20.72
C GLY A 85 15.36 53.29 -19.77
N THR A 86 16.05 54.34 -20.19
CA THR A 86 16.15 55.57 -19.39
C THR A 86 14.76 56.17 -19.24
N LEU A 87 14.15 55.97 -18.07
CA LEU A 87 12.89 56.58 -17.70
C LEU A 87 13.14 58.01 -17.23
N GLY A 88 12.53 58.98 -17.92
CA GLY A 88 12.48 60.38 -17.49
C GLY A 88 13.35 61.34 -18.32
N ARG A 89 12.80 62.53 -18.58
CA ARG A 89 13.54 63.67 -19.12
C ARG A 89 14.35 64.28 -17.96
N GLN A 90 15.65 64.52 -18.13
CA GLN A 90 16.38 65.30 -17.13
C GLN A 90 15.83 66.73 -17.12
N ASN A 91 15.40 67.16 -15.94
CA ASN A 91 14.90 68.50 -15.71
C ASN A 91 16.10 69.48 -15.70
N PRO A 92 16.10 70.55 -16.50
CA PRO A 92 17.16 71.56 -16.52
C PRO A 92 17.28 72.33 -15.21
#